data_AF-A0A954YYW1-F1
#
_entry.id   AF-A0A954YYW1-F1
#
_cell.length_a   1.000
_cell.length_b   1.000
_cell.length_c   1.000
_cell.angle_alpha   90.00
_cell.angle_beta   90.00
_cell.angle_gamma   90.00
#
_symmetry.space_group_name_H-M   'P 1'
#
loop_
_entity.id
_entity.type
_entity.pdbx_description
1 polymer ?
#
loop_
_entity_poly.entity_id
_entity_poly.type
_entity_poly.pdbx_seq_one_letter_code
_entity_poly.pdbx_strand_id
1 'polypeptide(L)'
;MLFLSASIWVLMIVVLAWAVDYQWSRMIKPRYVNIALLPGTLVATLGRIVGLLITGAKVNNTALMGDDERGAPLTDAGFEPKIPVFGPVLIGFLPLVACGTAIYLVVNHLGDPIAQKVPIEKVAAETPASLGAFWSQSRSLIDLAEGTCDAIRTADFDRWQTWAFAYLLMCLAVRSAPFPGNVKGHFAAILATGGAVWLAGTLSPAPGKLIEQSWPVLGVTLGWLLLLLIISLIARGVFEIVRGLARAG
;
A
#
# COMPACT_ATOMS: atom_id res chain seq x y z
N MET A 1 0.59 -14.38 -18.25
CA MET A 1 0.71 -12.91 -18.21
C MET A 1 0.12 -12.31 -16.95
N LEU A 2 -1.02 -12.82 -16.46
CA LEU A 2 -1.68 -12.38 -15.21
C LEU A 2 -0.73 -12.23 -14.00
N PHE A 3 0.10 -13.24 -13.70
CA PHE A 3 1.04 -13.21 -12.57
C PHE A 3 2.05 -12.05 -12.62
N LEU A 4 2.57 -11.78 -13.82
CA LEU A 4 3.52 -10.70 -14.03
C LEU A 4 2.82 -9.34 -13.87
N SER A 5 1.64 -9.18 -14.46
CA SER A 5 0.83 -7.97 -14.30
C SER A 5 0.47 -7.72 -12.83
N ALA A 6 0.00 -8.74 -12.12
CA ALA A 6 -0.28 -8.66 -10.67
C ALA A 6 0.94 -8.19 -9.87
N SER A 7 2.13 -8.74 -10.18
CA SER A 7 3.38 -8.35 -9.51
C SER A 7 3.75 -6.88 -9.77
N ILE A 8 3.55 -6.41 -11.01
CA ILE A 8 3.75 -5.00 -11.39
C ILE A 8 2.77 -4.09 -10.65
N TRP A 9 1.49 -4.49 -10.51
CA TRP A 9 0.51 -3.68 -9.79
C TRP A 9 0.75 -3.63 -8.29
N VAL A 10 1.16 -4.75 -7.66
CA VAL A 10 1.58 -4.76 -6.25
C VAL A 10 2.81 -3.88 -6.06
N LEU A 11 3.78 -3.94 -6.96
CA LEU A 11 4.94 -3.05 -6.95
C LEU A 11 4.52 -1.58 -7.04
N MET A 12 3.60 -1.25 -7.94
CA MET A 12 3.06 0.10 -8.11
C MET A 12 2.36 0.57 -6.83
N ILE A 13 1.54 -0.27 -6.19
CA ILE A 13 0.90 0.03 -4.90
C ILE A 13 1.95 0.39 -3.84
N VAL A 14 3.02 -0.39 -3.72
CA VAL A 14 4.09 -0.12 -2.73
C VAL A 14 4.82 1.19 -3.01
N VAL A 15 5.10 1.48 -4.29
CA VAL A 15 5.73 2.75 -4.70
C VAL A 15 4.82 3.95 -4.43
N LEU A 16 3.53 3.85 -4.75
CA LEU A 16 2.55 4.91 -4.51
C LEU A 16 2.34 5.13 -3.02
N ALA A 17 2.19 4.06 -2.23
CA ALA A 17 2.10 4.13 -0.77
C ALA A 17 3.31 4.87 -0.18
N TRP A 18 4.51 4.52 -0.63
CA TRP A 18 5.74 5.19 -0.23
C TRP A 18 5.76 6.68 -0.63
N ALA A 19 5.33 7.00 -1.85
CA ALA A 19 5.26 8.38 -2.32
C ALA A 19 4.27 9.23 -1.51
N VAL A 20 3.11 8.68 -1.14
CA VAL A 20 2.11 9.34 -0.30
C VAL A 20 2.67 9.57 1.11
N ASP A 21 3.21 8.53 1.76
CA ASP A 21 3.82 8.63 3.10
C ASP A 21 4.96 9.65 3.14
N TYR A 22 5.83 9.63 2.11
CA TYR A 22 6.92 10.59 1.97
C TYR A 22 6.42 12.02 1.83
N GLN A 23 5.36 12.26 1.02
CA GLN A 23 4.81 13.62 0.90
C GLN A 23 4.16 14.10 2.18
N TRP A 24 3.39 13.25 2.85
CA TRP A 24 2.74 13.61 4.10
C TRP A 24 3.76 13.93 5.19
N SER A 25 4.82 13.14 5.29
CA SER A 25 5.91 13.37 6.24
C SER A 25 6.72 14.65 5.97
N ARG A 26 6.66 15.21 4.76
CA ARG A 26 7.27 16.50 4.42
C ARG A 26 6.36 17.70 4.69
N MET A 27 5.05 17.52 4.61
CA MET A 27 4.07 18.59 4.84
C MET A 27 3.65 18.69 6.31
N ILE A 28 3.56 17.55 6.99
CA ILE A 28 3.07 17.42 8.37
C ILE A 28 4.18 16.76 9.19
N LYS A 29 4.33 17.15 10.47
CA LYS A 29 5.30 16.50 11.36
C LYS A 29 5.04 14.98 11.37
N PRO A 30 6.07 14.13 11.17
CA PRO A 30 5.91 12.67 11.05
C PRO A 30 5.10 12.03 12.20
N ARG A 31 5.24 12.55 13.42
CA ARG A 31 4.45 12.11 14.59
C ARG A 31 2.94 12.12 14.33
N TYR A 32 2.39 13.17 13.73
CA TYR A 32 0.95 13.28 13.48
C TYR A 32 0.49 12.36 12.35
N VAL A 33 1.31 12.23 11.30
CA VAL A 33 1.06 11.26 10.23
C VAL A 33 1.03 9.85 10.81
N ASN A 34 1.96 9.53 11.72
CA ASN A 34 2.03 8.22 12.34
C ASN A 34 0.84 7.89 13.24
N ILE A 35 0.34 8.89 14.00
CA ILE A 35 -0.89 8.75 14.80
C ILE A 35 -2.11 8.56 13.89
N ALA A 36 -2.22 9.35 12.82
CA ALA A 36 -3.34 9.25 11.89
C ALA A 36 -3.40 7.87 11.20
N LEU A 37 -2.25 7.25 10.96
CA LEU A 37 -2.10 5.94 10.31
C LEU A 37 -1.90 4.77 11.27
N LEU A 38 -2.21 4.95 12.56
CA LEU A 38 -1.97 3.96 13.61
C LEU A 38 -2.60 2.59 13.33
N PRO A 39 -3.85 2.46 12.83
CA PRO A 39 -4.42 1.15 12.52
C PRO A 39 -3.57 0.38 11.50
N GLY A 40 -3.09 1.06 10.46
CA GLY A 40 -2.20 0.45 9.47
C GLY A 40 -0.83 0.10 10.06
N THR A 41 -0.29 0.94 10.94
CA THR A 41 0.97 0.68 11.65
C THR A 41 0.89 -0.56 12.51
N LEU A 42 -0.24 -0.76 13.19
CA LEU A 42 -0.48 -1.92 14.04
C LEU A 42 -0.46 -3.20 13.19
N VAL A 43 -1.20 -3.23 12.08
CA VAL A 43 -1.23 -4.39 11.18
C VAL A 43 0.14 -4.69 10.58
N ALA A 44 0.84 -3.67 10.09
CA ALA A 44 2.19 -3.84 9.52
C ALA A 44 3.20 -4.32 10.57
N THR A 45 3.14 -3.78 11.79
CA THR A 45 4.00 -4.21 12.91
C THR A 45 3.70 -5.65 13.33
N LEU A 46 2.43 -6.06 13.39
CA LEU A 46 2.07 -7.45 13.65
C LEU A 46 2.63 -8.40 12.58
N GLY A 47 2.49 -8.04 11.30
CA GLY A 47 3.11 -8.80 10.20
C GLY A 47 4.63 -8.92 10.36
N ARG A 48 5.30 -7.84 10.77
CA ARG A 48 6.74 -7.84 11.05
C ARG A 48 7.10 -8.77 12.22
N ILE A 49 6.36 -8.71 13.32
CA ILE A 49 6.57 -9.56 14.51
C ILE A 49 6.43 -11.03 14.14
N VAL A 50 5.39 -11.38 13.38
CA VAL A 50 5.20 -12.75 12.87
C VAL A 50 6.41 -13.19 12.02
N GLY A 51 6.92 -12.31 11.16
CA GLY A 51 8.12 -12.60 10.38
C GLY A 51 9.38 -12.82 11.22
N LEU A 52 9.58 -12.01 12.26
CA LEU A 52 10.67 -12.21 13.20
C LEU A 52 10.56 -13.57 13.92
N LEU A 53 9.38 -13.93 14.41
CA LEU A 53 9.14 -15.21 15.09
C LEU A 53 9.39 -16.41 14.16
N ILE A 54 8.91 -16.36 12.91
CA ILE A 54 9.13 -17.43 11.92
C ILE A 54 10.63 -17.62 11.63
N THR A 55 11.40 -16.54 11.61
CA THR A 55 12.87 -16.59 11.39
C THR A 55 13.66 -16.99 12.64
N GLY A 56 12.98 -17.31 13.74
CA GLY A 56 13.59 -17.77 14.99
C GLY A 56 14.22 -16.65 15.84
N ALA A 57 13.89 -15.38 15.55
CA ALA A 57 14.25 -14.25 16.38
C ALA A 57 13.32 -14.17 17.61
N LYS A 58 13.85 -13.70 18.74
CA LYS A 58 13.07 -13.46 19.96
C LYS A 58 12.54 -12.03 19.93
N VAL A 59 11.28 -11.81 20.29
CA VAL A 59 10.67 -10.47 20.36
C VAL A 59 10.45 -10.16 21.84
N ASN A 60 11.29 -9.30 22.41
CA ASN A 60 11.24 -8.98 23.85
C ASN A 60 10.48 -7.68 24.13
N ASN A 61 10.65 -6.66 23.28
CA ASN A 61 9.92 -5.39 23.39
C ASN A 61 9.45 -4.91 22.00
N THR A 62 8.18 -4.56 21.91
CA THR A 62 7.60 -3.93 20.72
C THR A 62 6.81 -2.72 21.17
N ALA A 63 7.30 -1.52 20.82
CA ALA A 63 6.58 -0.28 21.05
C ALA A 63 5.97 0.19 19.73
N LEU A 64 4.65 0.40 19.72
CA LEU A 64 3.90 0.78 18.53
C LEU A 64 4.28 2.20 18.04
N MET A 65 4.71 3.05 18.98
CA MET A 65 5.13 4.41 18.73
C MET A 65 6.32 4.72 19.65
N GLY A 66 7.44 5.14 19.06
CA GLY A 66 8.56 5.65 19.84
C GLY A 66 8.27 7.02 20.44
N ASP A 67 8.95 7.34 21.53
CA ASP A 67 8.90 8.67 22.17
C ASP A 67 9.68 9.75 21.39
N ASP A 68 10.26 9.39 20.24
CA ASP A 68 11.02 10.29 19.39
C ASP A 68 10.10 11.21 18.55
N GLU A 69 10.65 12.31 18.01
CA GLU A 69 9.88 13.24 17.17
C GLU A 69 9.34 12.58 15.88
N ARG A 70 9.92 11.44 15.50
CA ARG A 70 9.46 10.68 14.34
C ARG A 70 8.22 9.85 14.69
N GLY A 71 8.06 9.40 15.93
CA GLY A 71 6.97 8.52 16.35
C GLY A 71 6.97 7.21 15.57
N ALA A 72 8.13 6.77 15.08
CA ALA A 72 8.25 5.54 14.29
C ALA A 72 8.11 4.31 15.21
N PRO A 73 7.55 3.18 14.73
CA PRO A 73 7.48 1.96 15.53
C PRO A 73 8.90 1.49 15.86
N LEU A 74 9.17 1.31 17.15
CA LEU A 74 10.44 0.81 17.65
C LEU A 74 10.35 -0.71 17.78
N THR A 75 11.25 -1.38 17.07
CA THR A 75 11.55 -2.81 17.22
C THR A 75 13.05 -2.87 17.44
N ASP A 76 13.49 -3.44 18.57
CA ASP A 76 14.88 -3.32 19.04
C ASP A 76 15.89 -3.56 17.89
N ALA A 77 16.84 -2.64 17.77
CA ALA A 77 17.79 -2.56 16.65
C ALA A 77 18.84 -3.69 16.61
N GLY A 78 18.71 -4.73 17.45
CA GLY A 78 19.70 -5.79 17.64
C GLY A 78 19.34 -7.16 17.06
N PHE A 79 18.31 -7.25 16.20
CA PHE A 79 17.88 -8.55 15.67
C PHE A 79 18.57 -8.89 14.35
N GLU A 80 19.61 -9.71 14.42
CA GLU A 80 20.11 -10.45 13.26
C GLU A 80 19.21 -11.67 13.01
N PRO A 81 18.54 -11.78 11.84
CA PRO A 81 17.80 -12.98 11.50
C PRO A 81 18.76 -14.17 11.44
N LYS A 82 18.40 -15.29 12.08
CA LYS A 82 19.22 -16.52 12.09
C LYS A 82 19.45 -17.08 10.69
N ILE A 83 18.55 -16.76 9.75
CA ILE A 83 18.65 -17.15 8.34
C ILE A 83 19.01 -15.89 7.54
N PRO A 84 20.30 -15.67 7.20
CA PRO A 84 20.77 -14.38 6.70
C PRO A 84 20.20 -13.98 5.34
N VAL A 85 19.83 -14.96 4.50
CA VAL A 85 19.32 -14.71 3.14
C VAL A 85 17.79 -14.62 3.11
N PHE A 86 17.09 -15.63 3.66
CA PHE A 86 15.61 -15.68 3.61
C PHE A 86 14.95 -14.82 4.69
N GLY A 87 15.63 -14.59 5.82
CA GLY A 87 15.08 -13.84 6.94
C GLY A 87 14.68 -12.41 6.57
N PRO A 88 15.57 -11.59 5.96
CA PRO A 88 15.23 -10.23 5.55
C PRO A 88 14.06 -10.15 4.56
N VAL A 89 13.95 -11.14 3.66
CA VAL A 89 12.87 -11.25 2.67
C VAL A 89 11.53 -11.50 3.38
N LEU A 90 11.47 -12.50 4.29
CA LEU A 90 10.26 -12.80 5.06
C LEU A 90 9.83 -11.63 5.95
N ILE A 91 10.79 -11.00 6.64
CA ILE A 91 10.53 -9.85 7.52
C ILE A 91 10.01 -8.65 6.72
N GLY A 92 10.47 -8.44 5.48
CA GLY A 92 9.94 -7.40 4.60
C GLY A 92 8.60 -7.76 3.95
N PHE A 93 8.38 -9.05 3.69
CA PHE A 93 7.18 -9.52 2.98
C PHE A 93 5.94 -9.57 3.88
N LEU A 94 6.07 -10.07 5.11
CA LEU A 94 4.92 -10.34 5.97
C LEU A 94 4.10 -9.10 6.39
N PRO A 95 4.69 -7.92 6.62
CA PRO A 95 3.93 -6.68 6.78
C PRO A 95 3.03 -6.38 5.57
N LEU A 96 3.55 -6.57 4.35
CA LEU A 96 2.79 -6.35 3.12
C LEU A 96 1.64 -7.35 2.99
N VAL A 97 1.88 -8.63 3.33
CA VAL A 97 0.82 -9.65 3.37
C VAL A 97 -0.24 -9.29 4.41
N ALA A 98 0.17 -8.91 5.62
CA ALA A 98 -0.76 -8.54 6.68
C ALA A 98 -1.65 -7.35 6.28
N CYS A 99 -1.04 -6.30 5.72
CA CYS A 99 -1.78 -5.15 5.18
C CYS A 99 -2.70 -5.57 4.02
N GLY A 100 -2.21 -6.36 3.07
CA GLY A 100 -3.02 -6.86 1.95
C GLY A 100 -4.21 -7.70 2.39
N THR A 101 -4.04 -8.59 3.37
CA THR A 101 -5.13 -9.37 3.96
C THR A 101 -6.12 -8.47 4.69
N ALA A 102 -5.66 -7.49 5.46
CA ALA A 102 -6.55 -6.55 6.13
C ALA A 102 -7.34 -5.70 5.13
N ILE A 103 -6.71 -5.25 4.04
CA ILE A 103 -7.38 -4.52 2.95
C ILE A 103 -8.44 -5.41 2.29
N TYR A 104 -8.12 -6.68 2.00
CA TYR A 104 -9.09 -7.63 1.44
C TYR A 104 -10.34 -7.75 2.33
N LEU A 105 -10.15 -7.87 3.64
CA LEU A 105 -11.26 -7.93 4.60
C LEU A 105 -12.04 -6.60 4.64
N VAL A 106 -11.36 -5.46 4.67
CA VAL A 106 -12.02 -4.13 4.68
C VAL A 106 -12.83 -3.91 3.40
N VAL A 107 -12.29 -4.27 2.23
CA VAL A 107 -12.99 -4.16 0.94
C VAL A 107 -14.21 -5.06 0.90
N ASN A 108 -14.11 -6.32 1.33
CA ASN A 108 -15.23 -7.26 1.24
C ASN A 108 -16.32 -7.05 2.30
N HIS A 109 -15.99 -6.45 3.46
CA HIS A 109 -16.96 -6.27 4.55
C HIS A 109 -17.51 -4.85 4.67
N LEU A 110 -16.74 -3.83 4.26
CA LEU A 110 -17.12 -2.42 4.39
C LEU A 110 -17.10 -1.68 3.06
N GLY A 111 -16.62 -2.30 1.98
CA GLY A 111 -16.36 -1.62 0.71
C GLY A 111 -17.59 -1.31 -0.14
N ASP A 112 -18.75 -1.92 0.12
CA ASP A 112 -19.96 -1.75 -0.69
C ASP A 112 -20.28 -0.29 -1.10
N PRO A 113 -20.17 0.73 -0.21
CA PRO A 113 -20.50 2.11 -0.58
C PRO A 113 -19.59 2.73 -1.66
N ILE A 114 -18.34 2.28 -1.76
CA ILE A 114 -17.30 2.89 -2.61
C ILE A 114 -16.67 1.86 -3.56
N ALA A 115 -16.18 0.73 -3.06
CA ALA A 115 -15.40 -0.26 -3.81
C ALA A 115 -16.13 -0.81 -5.04
N GLN A 116 -17.45 -1.02 -4.95
CA GLN A 116 -18.26 -1.52 -6.08
C GLN A 116 -18.41 -0.51 -7.23
N LYS A 117 -18.15 0.78 -6.97
CA LYS A 117 -18.27 1.87 -7.94
C LYS A 117 -16.93 2.25 -8.57
N VAL A 118 -15.82 1.72 -8.05
CA VAL A 118 -14.49 1.95 -8.63
C VAL A 118 -14.38 1.18 -9.95
N PRO A 119 -13.93 1.81 -11.05
CA PRO A 119 -13.85 1.16 -12.36
C PRO A 119 -12.63 0.21 -12.43
N ILE A 120 -12.70 -0.92 -11.74
CA ILE A 120 -11.60 -1.89 -11.59
C ILE A 120 -11.12 -2.47 -12.94
N GLU A 121 -11.97 -2.44 -13.97
CA GLU A 121 -11.65 -2.85 -15.34
C GLU A 121 -10.55 -1.98 -15.97
N LYS A 122 -10.27 -0.80 -15.41
CA LYS A 122 -9.16 0.06 -15.81
C LYS A 122 -7.79 -0.51 -15.44
N VAL A 123 -7.73 -1.51 -14.54
CA VAL A 123 -6.50 -2.21 -14.18
C VAL A 123 -6.27 -3.40 -15.10
N ALA A 124 -5.34 -3.22 -16.04
CA ALA A 124 -5.07 -4.21 -17.08
C ALA A 124 -4.48 -5.51 -16.53
N ALA A 125 -5.09 -6.65 -16.87
CA ALA A 125 -4.59 -7.99 -16.53
C ALA A 125 -3.34 -8.40 -17.33
N GLU A 126 -3.01 -7.65 -18.38
CA GLU A 126 -1.90 -7.91 -19.29
C GLU A 126 -0.86 -6.80 -19.26
N THR A 127 0.40 -7.18 -19.46
CA THR A 127 1.51 -6.24 -19.56
C THR A 127 1.54 -5.58 -20.93
N PRO A 128 1.86 -4.28 -21.04
CA PRO A 128 1.85 -3.58 -22.32
C PRO A 128 2.97 -4.11 -23.22
N ALA A 129 2.61 -4.61 -24.40
CA ALA A 129 3.57 -5.14 -25.38
C ALA A 129 4.10 -4.08 -26.37
N SER A 130 3.60 -2.84 -26.27
CA SER A 130 3.99 -1.73 -27.15
C SER A 130 3.95 -0.39 -26.40
N LEU A 131 4.64 0.61 -26.95
CA LEU A 131 4.63 1.97 -26.39
C LEU A 131 3.22 2.58 -26.39
N GLY A 132 2.41 2.29 -27.41
CA GLY A 132 1.01 2.72 -27.47
C GLY A 132 0.17 2.10 -26.35
N ALA A 133 0.36 0.81 -26.08
CA ALA A 133 -0.32 0.12 -24.98
C ALA A 133 0.11 0.68 -23.61
N PHE A 134 1.39 1.00 -23.44
CA PHE A 134 1.90 1.63 -22.22
C PHE A 134 1.21 2.98 -21.94
N TRP A 135 1.12 3.86 -22.94
CA TRP A 135 0.42 5.14 -22.79
C TRP A 135 -1.08 4.98 -22.56
N SER A 136 -1.71 3.98 -23.20
CA SER A 136 -3.11 3.65 -22.94
C SER A 136 -3.32 3.24 -21.49
N GLN A 137 -2.48 2.34 -20.97
CA GLN A 137 -2.56 1.92 -19.56
C GLN A 137 -2.30 3.08 -18.60
N SER A 138 -1.40 4.00 -18.96
CA SER A 138 -1.11 5.19 -18.16
C SER A 138 -2.33 6.12 -18.07
N ARG A 139 -3.07 6.31 -19.17
CA ARG A 139 -4.35 7.04 -19.16
C ARG A 139 -5.40 6.31 -18.33
N SER A 140 -5.47 4.98 -18.42
CA SER A 140 -6.38 4.19 -17.58
C SER A 140 -6.14 4.40 -16.08
N LEU A 141 -4.92 4.71 -15.65
CA LEU A 141 -4.65 5.06 -14.25
C LEU A 141 -5.24 6.42 -13.85
N ILE A 142 -5.27 7.37 -14.78
CA ILE A 142 -5.94 8.67 -14.56
C ILE A 142 -7.45 8.44 -14.48
N ASP A 143 -8.03 7.70 -15.43
CA ASP A 143 -9.45 7.32 -15.40
C ASP A 143 -9.81 6.58 -14.10
N LEU A 144 -8.92 5.71 -13.61
CA LEU A 144 -9.12 4.98 -12.35
C LEU A 144 -9.16 5.94 -11.15
N ALA A 145 -8.29 6.94 -11.10
CA ALA A 145 -8.29 7.95 -10.05
C ALA A 145 -9.54 8.84 -10.11
N GLU A 146 -9.96 9.24 -11.32
CA GLU A 146 -11.21 9.99 -11.55
C GLU A 146 -12.43 9.18 -11.10
N GLY A 147 -12.56 7.94 -11.56
CA GLY A 147 -13.64 7.05 -11.15
C GLY A 147 -13.64 6.73 -9.65
N THR A 148 -12.47 6.69 -9.02
CA THR A 148 -12.36 6.57 -7.55
C THR A 148 -12.88 7.83 -6.86
N CYS A 149 -12.57 9.02 -7.39
CA CYS A 149 -13.10 10.29 -6.89
C CYS A 149 -14.64 10.34 -7.01
N ASP A 150 -15.19 9.92 -8.15
CA ASP A 150 -16.64 9.86 -8.36
C ASP A 150 -17.32 8.83 -7.46
N ALA A 151 -16.69 7.67 -7.24
CA ALA A 151 -17.16 6.67 -6.29
C ALA A 151 -17.27 7.24 -4.86
N ILE A 152 -16.27 8.02 -4.42
CA ILE A 152 -16.29 8.72 -3.13
C ILE A 152 -17.39 9.79 -3.13
N ARG A 153 -17.47 10.62 -4.17
CA ARG A 153 -18.43 11.74 -4.25
C ARG A 153 -19.88 11.27 -4.18
N THR A 154 -20.16 10.10 -4.72
CA THR A 154 -21.50 9.48 -4.74
C THR A 154 -21.72 8.50 -3.59
N ALA A 155 -20.78 8.36 -2.66
CA ALA A 155 -20.93 7.49 -1.50
C ALA A 155 -21.85 8.11 -0.44
N ASP A 156 -22.58 7.25 0.25
CA ASP A 156 -23.45 7.64 1.37
C ASP A 156 -22.61 7.76 2.65
N PHE A 157 -22.25 8.99 3.01
CA PHE A 157 -21.49 9.30 4.23
C PHE A 157 -22.35 9.48 5.48
N ASP A 158 -23.67 9.30 5.40
CA ASP A 158 -24.52 9.21 6.58
C ASP A 158 -24.33 7.84 7.27
N ARG A 159 -23.81 6.85 6.53
CA ARG A 159 -23.40 5.55 7.06
C ARG A 159 -21.98 5.59 7.61
N TRP A 160 -21.84 5.25 8.89
CA TRP A 160 -20.53 5.18 9.56
C TRP A 160 -19.57 4.19 8.89
N GLN A 161 -20.09 3.14 8.23
CA GLN A 161 -19.29 2.15 7.51
C GLN A 161 -18.49 2.78 6.37
N THR A 162 -19.05 3.78 5.69
CA THR A 162 -18.37 4.51 4.61
C THR A 162 -17.15 5.26 5.15
N TRP A 163 -17.30 5.93 6.29
CA TRP A 163 -16.19 6.60 6.99
C TRP A 163 -15.13 5.60 7.46
N ALA A 164 -15.56 4.50 8.08
CA ALA A 164 -14.65 3.46 8.56
C ALA A 164 -13.88 2.81 7.40
N PHE A 165 -14.55 2.50 6.28
CA PHE A 165 -13.92 1.98 5.08
C PHE A 165 -12.86 2.93 4.53
N ALA A 166 -13.23 4.20 4.29
CA ALA A 166 -12.32 5.20 3.73
C ALA A 166 -11.09 5.41 4.63
N TYR A 167 -11.31 5.51 5.94
CA TYR A 167 -10.22 5.70 6.90
C TYR A 167 -9.32 4.47 7.01
N LEU A 168 -9.87 3.26 7.13
CA LEU A 168 -9.09 2.03 7.24
C LEU A 168 -8.34 1.72 5.95
N LEU A 169 -8.98 1.88 4.79
CA LEU A 169 -8.33 1.70 3.49
C LEU A 169 -7.16 2.67 3.32
N MET A 170 -7.35 3.95 3.66
CA MET A 170 -6.25 4.94 3.66
C MET A 170 -5.10 4.50 4.57
N CYS A 171 -5.39 4.12 5.82
CA CYS A 171 -4.37 3.69 6.77
C CYS A 171 -3.58 2.47 6.26
N LEU A 172 -4.28 1.44 5.81
CA LEU A 172 -3.67 0.18 5.37
C LEU A 172 -2.92 0.33 4.05
N ALA A 173 -3.48 1.07 3.10
CA ALA A 173 -2.86 1.29 1.79
C ALA A 173 -1.57 2.10 1.94
N VAL A 174 -1.58 3.22 2.69
CA VAL A 174 -0.36 4.03 2.91
C VAL A 174 0.68 3.24 3.72
N ARG A 175 0.26 2.42 4.69
CA ARG A 175 1.17 1.55 5.47
C ARG A 175 1.63 0.28 4.75
N SER A 176 1.25 0.10 3.50
CA SER A 176 1.91 -0.87 2.60
C SER A 176 3.26 -0.35 2.09
N ALA A 177 3.63 0.90 2.40
CA ALA A 177 4.96 1.45 2.16
C ALA A 177 6.04 0.63 2.91
N PRO A 178 7.24 0.47 2.33
CA PRO A 178 8.31 -0.29 2.97
C PRO A 178 8.84 0.46 4.20
N PHE A 179 9.17 -0.29 5.26
CA PHE A 179 9.79 0.30 6.44
C PHE A 179 11.15 0.95 6.10
N PRO A 180 11.48 2.10 6.74
CA PRO A 180 12.78 2.75 6.57
C PRO A 180 13.93 1.79 6.84
N GLY A 181 14.95 1.79 5.98
CA GLY A 181 16.12 0.91 6.11
C GLY A 181 15.98 -0.49 5.51
N ASN A 182 14.77 -0.94 5.13
CA ASN A 182 14.57 -2.26 4.49
C ASN A 182 13.92 -2.18 3.10
N VAL A 183 14.17 -1.08 2.38
CA VAL A 183 13.59 -0.83 1.04
C VAL A 183 14.01 -1.93 0.05
N LYS A 184 15.31 -2.26 -0.01
CA LYS A 184 15.84 -3.31 -0.90
C LYS A 184 15.20 -4.68 -0.62
N GLY A 185 15.00 -5.02 0.65
CA GLY A 185 14.36 -6.28 1.05
C GLY A 185 12.90 -6.38 0.60
N HIS A 186 12.14 -5.29 0.66
CA HIS A 186 10.75 -5.27 0.19
C HIS A 186 10.65 -5.47 -1.33
N PHE A 187 11.46 -4.74 -2.10
CA PHE A 187 11.47 -4.90 -3.56
C PHE A 187 11.91 -6.32 -3.98
N ALA A 188 12.95 -6.85 -3.34
CA ALA A 188 13.38 -8.23 -3.56
C ALA A 188 12.27 -9.23 -3.19
N ALA A 189 11.55 -9.00 -2.09
CA ALA A 189 10.43 -9.83 -1.69
C ALA A 189 9.27 -9.82 -2.70
N ILE A 190 8.89 -8.65 -3.22
CA ILE A 190 7.83 -8.55 -4.23
C ILE A 190 8.21 -9.33 -5.50
N LEU A 191 9.45 -9.17 -5.97
CA LEU A 191 9.94 -9.89 -7.14
C LEU A 191 10.03 -11.41 -6.90
N ALA A 192 10.55 -11.81 -5.73
CA ALA A 192 10.65 -13.22 -5.35
C ALA A 192 9.26 -13.87 -5.24
N THR A 193 8.31 -13.20 -4.61
CA THR A 193 6.92 -13.65 -4.49
C THR A 193 6.25 -13.72 -5.86
N GLY A 194 6.41 -12.71 -6.71
CA GLY A 194 5.89 -12.73 -8.08
C GLY A 194 6.41 -13.92 -8.89
N GLY A 195 7.72 -14.19 -8.81
CA GLY A 195 8.33 -15.36 -9.42
C GLY A 195 7.83 -16.69 -8.85
N ALA A 196 7.70 -16.79 -7.52
CA ALA A 196 7.19 -17.99 -6.85
C ALA A 196 5.74 -18.28 -7.21
N VAL A 197 4.88 -17.25 -7.23
CA VAL A 197 3.46 -17.39 -7.60
C VAL A 197 3.32 -17.73 -9.08
N TRP A 198 4.14 -17.14 -9.96
CA TRP A 198 4.19 -17.54 -11.36
C TRP A 198 4.56 -19.01 -11.53
N LEU A 199 5.59 -19.50 -10.82
CA LEU A 199 5.99 -20.90 -10.85
C LEU A 199 4.91 -21.81 -10.26
N ALA A 200 4.25 -21.42 -9.18
CA ALA A 200 3.13 -22.18 -8.62
C ALA A 200 1.95 -22.25 -9.62
N GLY A 201 1.72 -21.18 -10.38
CA GLY A 201 0.72 -21.09 -11.43
C GLY A 201 0.96 -22.02 -12.62
N THR A 202 2.20 -22.46 -12.87
CA THR A 202 2.49 -23.48 -13.89
C THR A 202 2.19 -24.89 -13.40
N LEU A 203 2.19 -25.11 -12.08
CA LEU A 203 1.94 -26.40 -11.44
C LEU A 203 0.47 -26.61 -11.05
N SER A 204 -0.27 -25.53 -10.80
CA SER A 204 -1.67 -25.58 -10.36
C SER A 204 -2.44 -24.34 -10.82
N PRO A 205 -3.74 -24.46 -11.17
CA PRO A 205 -4.59 -23.32 -11.51
C PRO A 205 -5.05 -22.51 -10.29
N ALA A 206 -4.89 -23.02 -9.06
CA ALA A 206 -5.40 -22.39 -7.85
C ALA A 206 -4.87 -20.95 -7.61
N PRO A 207 -3.56 -20.65 -7.80
CA PRO A 207 -3.04 -19.29 -7.66
C PRO A 207 -3.66 -18.30 -8.66
N GLY A 208 -4.01 -18.75 -9.87
CA GLY A 208 -4.66 -17.91 -10.87
C GLY A 208 -6.03 -17.42 -10.40
N LYS A 209 -6.87 -18.34 -9.90
CA LYS A 209 -8.19 -18.00 -9.35
C LYS A 209 -8.11 -17.05 -8.16
N LEU A 210 -7.13 -17.23 -7.28
CA LEU A 210 -6.91 -16.35 -6.13
C LEU A 210 -6.55 -14.92 -6.58
N ILE A 211 -5.72 -14.78 -7.61
CA ILE A 211 -5.36 -13.47 -8.17
C ILE A 211 -6.57 -12.80 -8.83
N GLU A 212 -7.35 -13.55 -9.62
CA GLU A 212 -8.58 -13.05 -10.24
C GLU A 212 -9.58 -12.55 -9.19
N GLN A 213 -9.78 -13.32 -8.11
CA GLN A 213 -10.64 -12.92 -6.98
C GLN A 213 -10.11 -11.70 -6.23
N SER A 214 -8.79 -11.50 -6.20
CA SER A 214 -8.15 -10.36 -5.54
C SER A 214 -8.02 -9.14 -6.45
N TRP A 215 -8.37 -9.25 -7.73
CA TRP A 215 -8.24 -8.17 -8.72
C TRP A 215 -9.03 -6.91 -8.36
N PRO A 216 -10.30 -7.00 -7.88
CA PRO A 216 -11.04 -5.83 -7.43
C PRO A 216 -10.33 -5.10 -6.27
N VAL A 217 -9.76 -5.86 -5.33
CA VAL A 217 -9.03 -5.32 -4.18
C VAL A 217 -7.78 -4.56 -4.63
N LEU A 218 -7.05 -5.09 -5.61
CA LEU A 218 -5.93 -4.39 -6.25
C LEU A 218 -6.39 -3.08 -6.90
N GLY A 219 -7.46 -3.11 -7.69
CA GLY A 219 -7.98 -1.93 -8.38
C GLY A 219 -8.42 -0.82 -7.44
N VAL A 220 -9.17 -1.16 -6.40
CA VAL A 220 -9.60 -0.22 -5.36
C VAL A 220 -8.40 0.38 -4.63
N THR A 221 -7.43 -0.44 -4.22
CA THR A 221 -6.23 0.03 -3.52
C THR A 221 -5.39 0.97 -4.39
N LEU A 222 -5.22 0.60 -5.67
CA LEU A 222 -4.46 1.39 -6.64
C LEU A 222 -5.13 2.74 -6.92
N GLY A 223 -6.44 2.74 -7.21
CA GLY A 223 -7.22 3.96 -7.43
C GLY A 223 -7.20 4.89 -6.22
N TRP A 224 -7.31 4.33 -5.01
CA TRP A 224 -7.24 5.07 -3.76
C TRP A 224 -5.87 5.75 -3.56
N LEU A 225 -4.78 5.02 -3.75
CA LEU A 225 -3.43 5.57 -3.61
C LEU A 225 -3.10 6.62 -4.67
N LEU A 226 -3.54 6.42 -5.91
CA LEU A 226 -3.40 7.43 -6.98
C LEU A 226 -4.13 8.72 -6.61
N LEU A 227 -5.37 8.62 -6.14
CA LEU A 227 -6.15 9.78 -5.71
C LEU A 227 -5.48 10.51 -4.54
N LEU A 228 -5.04 9.78 -3.51
CA LEU A 228 -4.29 10.36 -2.38
C LEU A 228 -3.02 11.07 -2.84
N LEU A 229 -2.27 10.48 -3.78
CA LEU A 229 -1.06 11.09 -4.32
C LEU A 229 -1.37 12.40 -5.08
N ILE A 230 -2.39 12.40 -5.94
CA ILE A 230 -2.83 13.59 -6.68
C ILE A 230 -3.21 14.72 -5.71
N ILE A 231 -4.06 14.42 -4.72
CA ILE A 231 -4.48 15.39 -3.70
C ILE A 231 -3.25 15.93 -2.93
N SER A 232 -2.31 15.05 -2.58
CA SER A 232 -1.10 15.43 -1.85
C SER A 232 -0.18 16.35 -2.66
N LEU A 233 -0.04 16.10 -3.96
CA LEU A 233 0.75 16.93 -4.87
C LEU A 233 0.11 18.31 -5.06
N ILE A 234 -1.22 18.36 -5.22
CA ILE A 234 -1.97 19.63 -5.30
C ILE A 234 -1.78 20.43 -4.01
N ALA A 235 -2.00 19.81 -2.85
CA ALA A 235 -1.85 20.46 -1.54
C ALA A 235 -0.43 21.02 -1.35
N ARG A 236 0.60 20.25 -1.72
CA ARG A 236 1.99 20.70 -1.67
C ARG A 236 2.25 21.88 -2.62
N GLY A 237 1.72 21.83 -3.85
CA GLY A 237 1.86 22.91 -4.82
C GLY A 237 1.25 24.22 -4.31
N VAL A 238 0.02 24.16 -3.78
CA VAL A 238 -0.66 25.31 -3.16
C VAL A 238 0.16 25.87 -2.00
N PHE A 239 0.66 25.01 -1.11
CA PHE A 239 1.46 25.42 0.04
C PHE A 239 2.74 26.18 -0.36
N GLU A 240 3.48 25.67 -1.35
CA GLU A 240 4.71 26.32 -1.81
C GLU A 240 4.43 27.66 -2.51
N ILE A 241 3.32 27.78 -3.25
CA ILE A 241 2.89 29.05 -3.86
C ILE A 241 2.59 30.09 -2.77
N VAL A 242 1.78 29.73 -1.77
CA VAL A 242 1.42 30.63 -0.65
C VAL A 242 2.68 31.07 0.10
N ARG A 243 3.59 30.14 0.37
CA ARG A 243 4.87 30.43 1.04
C ARG A 243 5.77 31.34 0.20
N GLY A 244 5.78 31.18 -1.11
CA GLY A 244 6.51 32.03 -2.04
C GLY A 244 5.98 33.47 -2.04
N LEU A 245 4.66 33.64 -2.12
CA LEU A 245 4.01 34.95 -2.08
C LEU A 245 4.25 35.68 -0.75
N ALA A 246 4.15 34.99 0.38
CA ALA A 246 4.39 35.56 1.71
C ALA A 246 5.83 36.02 1.97
N ARG A 247 6.80 35.58 1.16
CA ARG A 247 8.19 36.03 1.22
C ARG A 247 8.48 37.20 0.28
N ALA A 248 7.62 37.43 -0.70
CA ALA A 248 7.80 38.45 -1.72
C ALA A 248 7.11 39.79 -1.38
N GLY A 249 6.11 39.76 -0.48
CA GLY A 249 5.47 40.95 0.10
C GLY A 249 6.08 41.31 1.44
#